data_AF-A0A8J2RLS4-F1
#
_entry.id   AF-A0A8J2RLS4-F1
#
_cell.length_a   1.000
_cell.length_b   1.000
_cell.length_c   1.000
_cell.angle_alpha   90.00
_cell.angle_beta   90.00
_cell.angle_gamma   90.00
#
_symmetry.space_group_name_H-M   'P 1'
#
loop_
_entity.id
_entity.type
_entity.pdbx_description
1 polymer ?
#
loop_
_entity_poly.entity_id
_entity_poly.type
_entity_poly.pdbx_seq_one_letter_code
_entity_poly.pdbx_strand_id
1 'polypeptide(L)'
;MNPNGLKRFRRYQNDEQVKEQKWNAKFRRLTKVFYETSNETRNEIMQNRIVFQQTLSDMCDGLKTRVEISEKKVLNIDSHVVKSDKTVEKIASRVEKIASEKAMSDKRIDYLEKQLKSFAHLQKNSSRTKQRKEKDDDCIRKTGPIHKEKERESRLRRSRHSDNDESSQSFYRFRSLSPPDLTRSIIEQLDSNTNANSHPRPQSRGTAEQRGLLPLSNAQLQALNKGSNCVNFIGNLVLESYPEGYFLVKGNSFKTGVPSHHMAAFFEIVSSKYTHIQRRGHPIKQLTMEEMSDVMRNRVSWYRKKNRHWIK
;
A
#
# COMPACT_ATOMS: atom_id res chain seq x y z
N MET A 1 60.21 5.60 -110.92
CA MET A 1 59.36 5.79 -109.72
C MET A 1 59.22 7.28 -109.41
N ASN A 2 58.00 7.79 -109.18
CA ASN A 2 57.75 9.21 -108.96
C ASN A 2 58.09 9.62 -107.50
N PRO A 3 59.13 10.44 -107.25
CA PRO A 3 59.58 10.78 -105.89
C PRO A 3 58.53 11.54 -105.07
N ASN A 4 57.54 12.17 -105.72
CA ASN A 4 56.45 12.84 -105.05
C ASN A 4 55.39 11.88 -104.48
N GLY A 5 55.26 10.67 -105.02
CA GLY A 5 54.35 9.64 -104.50
C GLY A 5 54.80 9.13 -103.12
N LEU A 6 56.11 8.92 -102.95
CA LEU A 6 56.70 8.41 -101.70
C LEU A 6 56.54 9.42 -100.54
N LYS A 7 56.67 10.73 -100.82
CA LYS A 7 56.46 11.79 -99.82
C LYS A 7 55.00 11.90 -99.37
N ARG A 8 54.04 11.74 -100.29
CA ARG A 8 52.60 11.74 -99.93
C ARG A 8 52.23 10.51 -99.10
N PHE A 9 52.75 9.35 -99.46
CA PHE A 9 52.52 8.11 -98.71
C PHE A 9 53.06 8.19 -97.27
N ARG A 10 54.28 8.71 -97.08
CA ARG A 10 54.83 8.94 -95.72
C ARG A 10 54.02 9.94 -94.90
N ARG A 11 53.53 11.02 -95.51
CA ARG A 11 52.63 11.97 -94.79
C ARG A 11 51.34 11.29 -94.37
N TYR A 12 50.76 10.48 -95.25
CA TYR A 12 49.54 9.75 -94.94
C TYR A 12 49.73 8.75 -93.78
N GLN A 13 50.85 8.00 -93.78
CA GLN A 13 51.19 7.11 -92.66
C GLN A 13 51.44 7.87 -91.35
N ASN A 14 52.12 9.02 -91.41
CA ASN A 14 52.31 9.86 -90.23
C ASN A 14 50.99 10.44 -89.71
N ASP A 15 50.10 10.88 -90.60
CA ASP A 15 48.79 11.40 -90.22
C ASP A 15 47.90 10.31 -89.61
N GLU A 16 47.96 9.08 -90.13
CA GLU A 16 47.30 7.92 -89.51
C GLU A 16 47.89 7.59 -88.13
N GLN A 17 49.22 7.54 -87.98
CA GLN A 17 49.84 7.33 -86.67
C GLN A 17 49.47 8.41 -85.66
N VAL A 18 49.42 9.69 -86.07
CA VAL A 18 49.02 10.79 -85.19
C VAL A 18 47.54 10.68 -84.82
N LYS A 19 46.67 10.26 -85.75
CA LYS A 19 45.25 10.01 -85.46
C LYS A 19 45.08 8.84 -84.48
N GLU A 20 45.81 7.75 -84.68
CA GLU A 20 45.80 6.58 -83.80
C GLU A 20 46.32 6.90 -82.40
N GLN A 21 47.41 7.68 -82.30
CA GLN A 21 47.93 8.15 -81.01
C GLN A 21 46.93 9.07 -80.28
N LYS A 22 46.29 9.99 -80.99
CA LYS A 22 45.24 10.86 -80.42
C LYS A 22 44.03 10.04 -79.97
N TRP A 23 43.61 9.06 -80.75
CA TRP A 23 42.52 8.16 -80.40
C TRP A 23 42.86 7.32 -79.16
N ASN A 24 44.05 6.70 -79.11
CA ASN A 24 44.53 5.94 -77.96
C ASN A 24 44.64 6.81 -76.69
N ALA A 25 45.14 8.04 -76.81
CA ALA A 25 45.20 8.97 -75.68
C ALA A 25 43.79 9.34 -75.16
N LYS A 26 42.83 9.56 -76.07
CA LYS A 26 41.43 9.82 -75.71
C LYS A 26 40.78 8.60 -75.07
N PHE A 27 40.99 7.40 -75.63
CA PHE A 27 40.47 6.16 -75.10
C PHE A 27 40.99 5.89 -73.68
N ARG A 28 42.30 6.06 -73.43
CA ARG A 28 42.91 5.93 -72.08
C ARG A 28 42.32 6.91 -71.07
N ARG A 29 42.06 8.17 -71.48
CA ARG A 29 41.41 9.15 -70.59
C ARG A 29 39.98 8.73 -70.25
N LEU A 30 39.20 8.26 -71.22
CA LEU A 30 37.83 7.81 -70.99
C LEU A 30 37.78 6.57 -70.09
N THR A 31 38.67 5.59 -70.30
CA THR A 31 38.76 4.42 -69.41
C THR A 31 39.17 4.83 -67.99
N LYS A 32 40.13 5.74 -67.83
CA LYS A 32 40.52 6.26 -66.52
C LYS A 32 39.33 6.91 -65.79
N VAL A 33 38.61 7.80 -66.46
CA VAL A 33 37.41 8.46 -65.90
C VAL A 33 36.33 7.44 -65.52
N PHE A 34 36.08 6.43 -66.37
CA PHE A 34 35.13 5.36 -66.07
C PHE A 34 35.51 4.53 -64.84
N TYR A 35 36.79 4.16 -64.70
CA TYR A 35 37.28 3.44 -63.51
C TYR A 35 37.23 4.30 -62.25
N GLU A 36 37.57 5.59 -62.34
CA GLU A 36 37.52 6.52 -61.21
C GLU A 36 36.07 6.71 -60.73
N THR A 37 35.13 6.99 -61.63
CA THR A 37 33.70 7.13 -61.29
C THR A 37 33.09 5.83 -60.76
N SER A 38 33.48 4.67 -61.30
CA SER A 38 33.03 3.36 -60.79
C SER A 38 33.57 3.06 -59.39
N ASN A 39 34.82 3.44 -59.10
CA ASN A 39 35.41 3.29 -57.77
C ASN A 39 34.78 4.25 -56.76
N GLU A 40 34.46 5.47 -57.16
CA GLU A 40 33.81 6.47 -56.32
C GLU A 40 32.40 6.03 -55.92
N THR A 41 31.58 5.57 -56.88
CA THR A 41 30.26 4.99 -56.59
C THR A 41 30.35 3.74 -55.71
N ARG A 42 31.35 2.86 -55.94
CA ARG A 42 31.56 1.69 -55.07
C ARG A 42 31.93 2.08 -53.63
N ASN A 43 32.76 3.11 -53.47
CA ASN A 43 33.14 3.62 -52.14
C ASN A 43 31.93 4.25 -51.43
N GLU A 44 31.10 5.00 -52.15
CA GLU A 44 29.87 5.58 -51.60
C GLU A 44 28.90 4.48 -51.14
N ILE A 45 28.69 3.43 -51.94
CA ILE A 45 27.86 2.28 -51.58
C ILE A 45 28.41 1.56 -50.34
N MET A 46 29.73 1.39 -50.25
CA MET A 46 30.39 0.80 -49.07
C MET A 46 30.18 1.66 -47.81
N GLN A 47 30.35 2.97 -47.90
CA GLN A 47 30.13 3.89 -46.78
C GLN A 47 28.67 3.89 -46.32
N ASN A 48 27.72 3.96 -47.25
CA ASN A 48 26.30 3.87 -46.94
C ASN A 48 25.94 2.54 -46.27
N ARG A 49 26.56 1.43 -46.69
CA ARG A 49 26.39 0.13 -46.04
C ARG A 49 26.92 0.12 -44.60
N ILE A 50 28.08 0.71 -44.35
CA ILE A 50 28.65 0.81 -43.00
C ILE A 50 27.75 1.64 -42.09
N VAL A 51 27.31 2.81 -42.55
CA VAL A 51 26.40 3.69 -41.79
C VAL A 51 25.07 2.97 -41.51
N PHE A 52 24.52 2.27 -42.49
CA PHE A 52 23.30 1.48 -42.30
C PHE A 52 23.48 0.35 -41.27
N GLN A 53 24.58 -0.40 -41.34
CA GLN A 53 24.90 -1.46 -40.37
C GLN A 53 25.08 -0.90 -38.96
N GLN A 54 25.75 0.24 -38.81
CA GLN A 54 25.89 0.91 -37.52
C GLN A 54 24.52 1.33 -36.96
N THR A 55 23.68 1.93 -37.80
CA THR A 55 22.32 2.36 -37.41
C THR A 55 21.46 1.17 -36.95
N LEU A 56 21.54 0.03 -37.65
CA LEU A 56 20.88 -1.20 -37.23
C LEU A 56 21.39 -1.71 -35.88
N SER A 57 22.71 -1.67 -35.66
CA SER A 57 23.33 -2.07 -34.39
C SER A 57 22.82 -1.21 -33.23
N ASP A 58 22.83 0.12 -33.41
CA ASP A 58 22.37 1.06 -32.39
C ASP A 58 20.88 0.88 -32.06
N MET A 59 20.05 0.57 -33.07
CA MET A 59 18.64 0.23 -32.86
C MET A 59 18.46 -1.08 -32.08
N CYS A 60 19.25 -2.11 -32.38
CA CYS A 60 19.24 -3.38 -31.64
C CYS A 60 19.62 -3.19 -30.16
N ASP A 61 20.66 -2.41 -29.88
CA ASP A 61 21.06 -2.07 -28.50
C ASP A 61 19.98 -1.25 -27.78
N GLY A 62 19.36 -0.30 -28.49
CA GLY A 62 18.21 0.46 -27.98
C GLY A 62 16.99 -0.42 -27.66
N LEU A 63 16.72 -1.46 -28.45
CA LEU A 63 15.66 -2.42 -28.15
C LEU A 63 16.02 -3.33 -26.98
N LYS A 64 17.26 -3.83 -26.92
CA LYS A 64 17.74 -4.68 -25.82
C LYS A 64 17.62 -3.98 -24.47
N THR A 65 18.05 -2.72 -24.38
CA THR A 65 17.92 -1.92 -23.15
C THR A 65 16.46 -1.69 -22.75
N ARG A 66 15.54 -1.49 -23.71
CA ARG A 66 14.10 -1.37 -23.42
C ARG A 66 13.50 -2.68 -22.91
N VAL A 67 13.91 -3.81 -23.45
CA VAL A 67 13.49 -5.15 -22.98
C VAL A 67 13.98 -5.37 -21.55
N GLU A 68 15.26 -5.13 -21.26
CA GLU A 68 15.82 -5.26 -19.90
C GLU A 68 15.13 -4.35 -18.87
N ILE A 69 14.78 -3.12 -19.25
CA ILE A 69 14.00 -2.21 -18.40
C ILE A 69 12.60 -2.78 -18.14
N SER A 70 11.97 -3.36 -19.15
CA SER A 70 10.63 -3.93 -19.04
C SER A 70 10.61 -5.18 -18.16
N GLU A 71 11.59 -6.08 -18.33
CA GLU A 71 11.77 -7.26 -17.47
C GLU A 71 11.96 -6.87 -15.99
N LYS A 72 12.80 -5.85 -15.72
CA LYS A 72 12.96 -5.31 -14.35
C LYS A 72 11.65 -4.77 -13.77
N LYS A 73 10.81 -4.14 -14.59
CA LYS A 73 9.48 -3.68 -14.15
C LYS A 73 8.55 -4.84 -13.83
N VAL A 74 8.53 -5.88 -14.65
CA VAL A 74 7.73 -7.10 -14.42
C VAL A 74 8.15 -7.78 -13.12
N LEU A 75 9.45 -7.99 -12.91
CA LEU A 75 9.98 -8.58 -11.67
C LEU A 75 9.60 -7.77 -10.42
N ASN A 76 9.55 -6.44 -10.54
CA ASN A 76 9.10 -5.58 -9.43
C ASN A 76 7.60 -5.79 -9.13
N ILE A 77 6.76 -5.89 -10.17
CA ILE A 77 5.33 -6.18 -10.03
C ILE A 77 5.13 -7.54 -9.34
N ASP A 78 5.82 -8.59 -9.77
CA ASP A 78 5.74 -9.92 -9.15
C ASP A 78 6.11 -9.86 -7.65
N SER A 79 7.13 -9.09 -7.29
CA SER A 79 7.51 -8.89 -5.89
C SER A 79 6.41 -8.21 -5.05
N HIS A 80 5.62 -7.34 -5.66
CA HIS A 80 4.48 -6.69 -5.03
C HIS A 80 3.29 -7.64 -4.88
N VAL A 81 3.03 -8.49 -5.88
CA VAL A 81 1.98 -9.52 -5.85
C VAL A 81 2.24 -10.53 -4.71
N VAL A 82 3.48 -11.01 -4.57
CA VAL A 82 3.86 -11.93 -3.48
C VAL A 82 3.66 -11.28 -2.10
N LYS A 83 3.88 -9.97 -1.96
CA LYS A 83 3.62 -9.24 -0.72
C LYS A 83 2.12 -9.13 -0.43
N SER A 84 1.28 -8.92 -1.44
CA SER A 84 -0.17 -8.91 -1.25
C SER A 84 -0.69 -10.27 -0.84
N ASP A 85 -0.20 -11.38 -1.40
CA ASP A 85 -0.65 -12.73 -1.04
C ASP A 85 -0.42 -13.03 0.45
N LYS A 86 0.75 -12.65 0.98
CA LYS A 86 1.04 -12.78 2.42
C LYS A 86 0.11 -11.94 3.30
N THR A 87 -0.38 -10.80 2.80
CA THR A 87 -1.36 -9.99 3.54
C THR A 87 -2.76 -10.60 3.48
N VAL A 88 -3.14 -11.16 2.33
CA VAL A 88 -4.42 -11.87 2.14
C VAL A 88 -4.47 -13.10 3.05
N GLU A 89 -3.40 -13.86 3.14
CA GLU A 89 -3.29 -15.03 4.02
C GLU A 89 -3.44 -14.64 5.50
N LYS A 90 -2.77 -13.57 5.96
CA LYS A 90 -2.94 -13.04 7.32
C LYS A 90 -4.37 -12.57 7.61
N ILE A 91 -5.04 -11.96 6.63
CA ILE A 91 -6.44 -11.53 6.77
C ILE A 91 -7.34 -12.76 6.88
N ALA A 92 -7.14 -13.77 6.04
CA ALA A 92 -7.90 -15.02 6.07
C ALA A 92 -7.80 -15.70 7.45
N SER A 93 -6.59 -15.84 8.01
CA SER A 93 -6.41 -16.42 9.36
C SER A 93 -7.11 -15.60 10.45
N ARG A 94 -7.17 -14.27 10.34
CA ARG A 94 -7.91 -13.42 11.30
C ARG A 94 -9.42 -13.59 11.16
N VAL A 95 -9.93 -13.72 9.94
CA VAL A 95 -11.36 -13.94 9.68
C VAL A 95 -11.81 -15.29 10.26
N GLU A 96 -11.01 -16.35 10.07
CA GLU A 96 -11.30 -17.66 10.65
C GLU A 96 -11.31 -17.64 12.18
N LYS A 97 -10.33 -16.94 12.79
CA LYS A 97 -10.32 -16.72 14.24
C LYS A 97 -11.58 -16.01 14.73
N ILE A 98 -11.98 -14.91 14.09
CA ILE A 98 -13.21 -14.17 14.44
C ILE A 98 -14.45 -15.04 14.29
N ALA A 99 -14.52 -15.86 13.24
CA ALA A 99 -15.64 -16.79 13.04
C ALA A 99 -15.72 -17.82 14.18
N SER A 100 -14.58 -18.35 14.64
CA SER A 100 -14.53 -19.28 15.76
C SER A 100 -14.96 -18.64 17.10
N GLU A 101 -14.53 -17.40 17.38
CA GLU A 101 -14.91 -16.64 18.58
C GLU A 101 -16.39 -16.31 18.58
N LYS A 102 -16.94 -15.96 17.41
CA LYS A 102 -18.38 -15.73 17.22
C LYS A 102 -19.18 -17.01 17.50
N ALA A 103 -18.76 -18.14 16.94
CA ALA A 103 -19.44 -19.42 17.18
C ALA A 103 -19.44 -19.82 18.67
N MET A 104 -18.35 -19.54 19.41
CA MET A 104 -18.30 -19.76 20.86
C MET A 104 -19.20 -18.79 21.64
N SER A 105 -19.29 -17.54 21.19
CA SER A 105 -20.20 -16.54 21.77
C SER A 105 -21.67 -16.92 21.57
N ASP A 106 -22.04 -17.38 20.37
CA ASP A 106 -23.39 -17.84 20.05
C ASP A 106 -23.80 -19.04 20.93
N LYS A 107 -22.90 -20.02 21.12
CA LYS A 107 -23.10 -21.14 22.06
C LYS A 107 -23.31 -20.64 23.50
N ARG A 108 -22.57 -19.62 23.93
CA ARG A 108 -22.69 -19.04 25.27
C ARG A 108 -24.01 -18.31 25.46
N ILE A 109 -24.48 -17.60 24.43
CA ILE A 109 -25.80 -16.94 24.43
C ILE A 109 -26.91 -18.00 24.57
N ASP A 110 -26.91 -19.05 23.75
CA ASP A 110 -27.92 -20.13 23.84
C ASP A 110 -27.94 -20.79 25.23
N TYR A 111 -26.77 -21.01 25.85
CA TYR A 111 -26.69 -21.51 27.21
C TYR A 111 -27.35 -20.57 28.24
N LEU A 112 -27.06 -19.26 28.15
CA LEU A 112 -27.64 -18.27 29.05
C LEU A 112 -29.16 -18.14 28.86
N GLU A 113 -29.66 -18.23 27.63
CA GLU A 113 -31.10 -18.24 27.35
C GLU A 113 -31.80 -19.46 27.95
N LYS A 114 -31.18 -20.65 27.87
CA LYS A 114 -31.69 -21.86 28.53
C LYS A 114 -31.74 -21.72 30.05
N GLN A 115 -30.69 -21.17 30.65
CA GLN A 115 -30.65 -20.87 32.09
C GLN A 115 -31.78 -19.91 32.48
N LEU A 116 -31.95 -18.81 31.74
CA LEU A 116 -33.00 -17.81 32.00
C LEU A 116 -34.41 -18.43 31.94
N LYS A 117 -34.68 -19.28 30.95
CA LYS A 117 -35.95 -20.01 30.81
C LYS A 117 -36.22 -20.92 32.02
N SER A 118 -35.20 -21.62 32.53
CA SER A 118 -35.33 -22.47 33.71
C SER A 118 -35.66 -21.67 34.98
N PHE A 119 -35.01 -20.52 35.17
CA PHE A 119 -35.29 -19.59 36.28
C PHE A 119 -36.72 -19.03 36.21
N ALA A 120 -37.19 -18.66 35.02
CA ALA A 120 -38.58 -18.20 34.84
C ALA A 120 -39.59 -19.29 35.22
N HIS A 121 -39.33 -20.56 34.88
CA HIS A 121 -40.19 -21.68 35.24
C HIS A 121 -40.21 -21.92 36.77
N LEU A 122 -39.06 -21.80 37.43
CA LEU A 122 -38.95 -21.90 38.89
C LEU A 122 -39.74 -20.79 39.60
N GLN A 123 -39.64 -19.54 39.14
CA GLN A 123 -40.44 -18.43 39.69
C GLN A 123 -41.94 -18.67 39.52
N LYS A 124 -42.38 -19.13 38.34
CA LYS A 124 -43.80 -19.44 38.08
C LYS A 124 -44.33 -20.54 39.00
N ASN A 125 -43.52 -21.56 39.30
CA ASN A 125 -43.87 -22.63 40.23
C ASN A 125 -43.89 -22.15 41.69
N SER A 126 -42.99 -21.26 42.10
CA SER A 126 -42.97 -20.64 43.43
C SER A 126 -44.23 -19.80 43.69
N SER A 127 -44.65 -19.00 42.71
CA SER A 127 -45.88 -18.21 42.80
C SER A 127 -47.13 -19.10 42.90
N ARG A 128 -47.18 -20.22 42.15
CA ARG A 128 -48.26 -21.21 42.24
C ARG A 128 -48.34 -21.89 43.60
N THR A 129 -47.21 -22.20 44.22
CA THR A 129 -47.17 -22.82 45.56
C THR A 129 -47.60 -21.85 46.65
N LYS A 130 -47.25 -20.56 46.54
CA LYS A 130 -47.77 -19.51 47.44
C LYS A 130 -49.29 -19.37 47.35
N GLN A 131 -49.85 -19.33 46.13
CA GLN A 131 -51.31 -19.24 45.94
C GLN A 131 -52.07 -20.48 46.43
N ARG A 132 -51.47 -21.68 46.37
CA ARG A 132 -52.07 -22.89 46.94
C ARG A 132 -52.14 -22.83 48.46
N LYS A 133 -51.03 -22.45 49.12
CA LYS A 133 -51.02 -22.27 50.59
C LYS A 133 -52.03 -21.22 51.06
N GLU A 134 -52.14 -20.11 50.34
CA GLU A 134 -53.10 -19.06 50.68
C GLU A 134 -54.55 -19.54 50.57
N LYS A 135 -54.89 -20.36 49.56
CA LYS A 135 -56.21 -21.01 49.45
C LYS A 135 -56.46 -22.05 50.54
N ASP A 136 -55.45 -22.83 50.90
CA ASP A 136 -55.56 -23.84 51.96
C ASP A 136 -55.75 -23.17 53.34
N ASP A 137 -55.02 -22.09 53.62
CA ASP A 137 -55.18 -21.28 54.84
C ASP A 137 -56.56 -20.60 54.93
N ASP A 138 -57.10 -20.14 53.80
CA ASP A 138 -58.46 -19.58 53.72
C ASP A 138 -59.55 -20.66 53.92
N CYS A 139 -59.28 -21.89 53.47
CA CYS A 139 -60.15 -23.05 53.70
C CYS A 139 -60.17 -23.46 55.19
N ILE A 140 -59.01 -23.45 55.84
CA ILE A 140 -58.87 -23.72 57.29
C ILE A 140 -59.58 -22.63 58.11
N ARG A 141 -59.49 -21.35 57.72
CA ARG A 141 -60.23 -20.27 58.40
C ARG A 141 -61.75 -20.43 58.31
N LYS A 142 -62.28 -20.94 57.19
CA LYS A 142 -63.73 -21.15 57.00
C LYS A 142 -64.27 -22.40 57.71
N THR A 143 -63.43 -23.38 58.05
CA THR A 143 -63.83 -24.64 58.72
C THR A 143 -63.49 -24.68 60.22
N GLY A 144 -62.74 -23.68 60.71
CA GLY A 144 -62.24 -23.57 62.09
C GLY A 144 -63.24 -23.54 63.26
N PRO A 145 -64.54 -23.21 63.12
CA PRO A 145 -65.44 -23.26 64.29
C PRO A 145 -66.06 -24.64 64.56
N ILE A 146 -66.02 -25.61 63.62
CA ILE A 146 -66.79 -26.86 63.76
C ILE A 146 -65.93 -28.05 64.24
N HIS A 147 -64.60 -27.96 64.14
CA HIS A 147 -63.72 -29.10 64.46
C HIS A 147 -63.07 -29.08 65.84
N LYS A 148 -63.36 -28.08 66.69
CA LYS A 148 -62.85 -28.05 68.07
C LYS A 148 -63.59 -28.98 69.05
N GLU A 149 -64.67 -29.63 68.61
CA GLU A 149 -65.43 -30.55 69.47
C GLU A 149 -65.07 -32.03 69.27
N LYS A 150 -64.45 -32.42 68.14
CA LYS A 150 -64.06 -33.83 67.87
C LYS A 150 -62.60 -34.18 68.16
N GLU A 151 -61.70 -33.21 68.35
CA GLU A 151 -60.28 -33.50 68.66
C GLU A 151 -60.00 -33.72 70.17
N ARG A 152 -61.01 -33.53 71.04
CA ARG A 152 -60.91 -33.88 72.47
C ARG A 152 -61.09 -35.37 72.76
N GLU A 153 -61.63 -36.15 71.83
CA GLU A 153 -61.93 -37.57 72.05
C GLU A 153 -60.82 -38.51 71.53
N SER A 154 -59.99 -38.06 70.58
CA SER A 154 -58.94 -38.90 69.97
C SER A 154 -57.58 -38.84 70.69
N ARG A 155 -57.41 -37.95 71.69
CA ARG A 155 -56.15 -37.80 72.45
C ARG A 155 -55.98 -38.79 73.61
N LEU A 156 -56.91 -39.71 73.83
CA LEU A 156 -56.79 -40.77 74.85
C LEU A 156 -56.21 -42.10 74.34
N ARG A 157 -55.71 -42.18 73.10
CA ARG A 157 -55.05 -43.38 72.54
C ARG A 157 -53.67 -43.07 71.96
N ARG A 158 -52.77 -42.55 72.80
CA ARG A 158 -51.31 -42.76 72.61
C ARG A 158 -50.84 -43.77 73.65
N SER A 159 -50.35 -44.92 73.20
CA SER A 159 -49.11 -45.46 73.76
C SER A 159 -48.56 -46.59 72.89
N ARG A 160 -47.23 -46.60 72.74
CA ARG A 160 -46.35 -47.64 72.18
C ARG A 160 -46.14 -47.61 70.66
N HIS A 161 -45.12 -46.88 70.22
CA HIS A 161 -43.79 -47.47 70.08
C HIS A 161 -42.72 -46.38 69.95
N SER A 162 -41.74 -46.50 70.84
CA SER A 162 -40.40 -45.92 70.77
C SER A 162 -39.55 -46.88 69.96
N ASP A 163 -38.71 -46.38 69.06
CA ASP A 163 -37.24 -46.57 69.10
C ASP A 163 -36.60 -46.16 67.75
N ASN A 164 -35.57 -45.31 67.87
CA ASN A 164 -34.38 -45.15 67.01
C ASN A 164 -34.59 -44.77 65.52
N ASP A 165 -33.81 -43.89 64.89
CA ASP A 165 -32.35 -43.77 64.92
C ASP A 165 -31.85 -42.34 64.71
N GLU A 166 -30.67 -42.13 65.29
CA GLU A 166 -29.74 -41.01 65.08
C GLU A 166 -29.27 -40.93 63.61
N SER A 167 -28.90 -39.73 63.16
CA SER A 167 -27.53 -39.45 62.72
C SER A 167 -27.42 -38.27 61.73
N SER A 168 -26.43 -37.42 62.04
CA SER A 168 -25.65 -36.58 61.13
C SER A 168 -26.21 -35.23 60.69
N GLN A 169 -26.00 -34.26 61.60
CA GLN A 169 -25.50 -32.93 61.26
C GLN A 169 -24.25 -33.01 60.38
N SER A 170 -24.18 -32.22 59.32
CA SER A 170 -22.91 -31.60 58.94
C SER A 170 -23.12 -30.19 58.38
N PHE A 171 -22.58 -29.25 59.14
CA PHE A 171 -22.27 -27.89 58.76
C PHE A 171 -21.19 -27.89 57.68
N TYR A 172 -21.40 -27.20 56.55
CA TYR A 172 -20.30 -26.46 55.92
C TYR A 172 -20.77 -25.12 55.34
N ARG A 173 -19.99 -24.11 55.71
CA ARG A 173 -20.08 -22.68 55.45
C ARG A 173 -20.15 -22.31 53.97
N PHE A 174 -20.89 -21.23 53.74
CA PHE A 174 -20.66 -20.23 52.69
C PHE A 174 -19.17 -19.89 52.52
N ARG A 175 -18.69 -19.90 51.27
CA ARG A 175 -17.55 -19.09 50.87
C ARG A 175 -17.85 -18.44 49.52
N SER A 176 -18.01 -17.12 49.58
CA SER A 176 -18.12 -16.20 48.46
C SER A 176 -16.91 -16.35 47.53
N LEU A 177 -17.14 -16.52 46.23
CA LEU A 177 -16.13 -16.33 45.20
C LEU A 177 -16.67 -15.31 44.19
N SER A 178 -16.13 -14.10 44.30
CA SER A 178 -16.19 -13.03 43.33
C SER A 178 -15.51 -13.44 42.01
N PRO A 179 -15.88 -12.82 40.88
CA PRO A 179 -15.35 -13.16 39.55
C PRO A 179 -13.91 -12.67 39.39
N PRO A 180 -13.06 -13.30 38.53
CA PRO A 180 -11.79 -12.72 38.20
C PRO A 180 -11.95 -11.63 37.14
N ASP A 181 -11.67 -10.39 37.56
CA ASP A 181 -11.18 -9.33 36.71
C ASP A 181 -9.86 -9.75 36.06
N LEU A 182 -9.78 -9.64 34.73
CA LEU A 182 -8.56 -9.85 33.96
C LEU A 182 -8.27 -8.57 33.17
N THR A 183 -7.75 -7.58 33.88
CA THR A 183 -6.98 -6.49 33.26
C THR A 183 -5.68 -6.27 34.01
N ARG A 184 -4.62 -6.06 33.21
CA ARG A 184 -3.30 -5.48 33.54
C ARG A 184 -2.27 -6.37 34.26
N SER A 185 -1.26 -6.77 33.50
CA SER A 185 0.15 -6.50 33.82
C SER A 185 1.00 -6.63 32.53
N ILE A 186 1.49 -5.52 31.95
CA ILE A 186 2.90 -5.03 32.00
C ILE A 186 3.78 -5.80 30.99
N ILE A 187 4.14 -5.24 29.82
CA ILE A 187 5.23 -4.26 29.59
C ILE A 187 6.55 -4.70 30.24
N GLU A 188 7.31 -5.52 29.54
CA GLU A 188 8.78 -5.51 29.62
C GLU A 188 9.32 -6.31 28.43
N GLN A 189 9.91 -5.59 27.48
CA GLN A 189 11.10 -6.01 26.70
C GLN A 189 11.34 -4.96 25.60
N LEU A 190 12.06 -3.93 25.99
CA LEU A 190 12.85 -3.08 25.11
C LEU A 190 14.32 -3.19 25.55
N ASP A 191 15.17 -3.11 24.54
CA ASP A 191 16.60 -2.83 24.54
C ASP A 191 17.60 -4.00 24.67
N SER A 192 18.16 -4.38 23.52
CA SER A 192 19.61 -4.23 23.23
C SER A 192 19.92 -4.65 21.79
N ASN A 193 20.25 -3.69 20.91
CA ASN A 193 21.52 -3.68 20.18
C ASN A 193 21.64 -2.50 19.21
N THR A 194 22.41 -1.52 19.66
CA THR A 194 23.01 -0.42 18.90
C THR A 194 24.41 -0.85 18.47
N ASN A 195 24.72 -0.78 17.17
CA ASN A 195 26.05 -0.48 16.62
C ASN A 195 25.87 -0.19 15.12
N ALA A 196 25.95 1.07 14.68
CA ALA A 196 27.15 1.85 14.37
C ALA A 196 27.64 1.65 12.92
N ASN A 197 27.60 2.76 12.18
CA ASN A 197 28.40 3.13 11.00
C ASN A 197 28.46 2.22 9.77
N SER A 198 27.85 2.69 8.68
CA SER A 198 28.59 2.98 7.43
C SER A 198 27.70 3.70 6.42
N HIS A 199 28.17 4.86 5.93
CA HIS A 199 27.76 5.42 4.64
C HIS A 199 27.90 4.36 3.53
N PRO A 200 27.04 4.44 2.49
CA PRO A 200 27.62 4.85 1.21
C PRO A 200 26.72 5.76 0.37
N ARG A 201 27.36 6.77 -0.23
CA ARG A 201 27.12 7.25 -1.61
C ARG A 201 27.77 6.20 -2.55
N PRO A 202 27.34 5.87 -3.79
CA PRO A 202 26.92 6.84 -4.82
C PRO A 202 25.84 6.41 -5.86
N GLN A 203 25.30 7.45 -6.51
CA GLN A 203 24.95 7.58 -7.94
C GLN A 203 24.38 6.38 -8.74
N SER A 204 23.16 6.56 -9.28
CA SER A 204 22.90 6.32 -10.72
C SER A 204 21.61 7.01 -11.21
N ARG A 205 21.80 7.81 -12.25
CA ARG A 205 20.90 8.67 -13.04
C ARG A 205 19.53 8.07 -13.43
N GLY A 206 18.54 8.95 -13.51
CA GLY A 206 17.51 8.89 -14.57
C GLY A 206 16.14 9.46 -14.21
N THR A 207 15.91 10.74 -14.55
CA THR A 207 14.62 11.43 -14.86
C THR A 207 13.89 12.28 -13.79
N ALA A 208 14.12 12.14 -12.48
CA ALA A 208 13.48 13.01 -11.48
C ALA A 208 14.23 14.34 -11.20
N GLU A 209 15.52 14.41 -11.52
CA GLU A 209 16.39 15.55 -11.20
C GLU A 209 16.11 16.83 -12.01
N GLN A 210 15.23 16.80 -13.01
CA GLN A 210 14.98 17.97 -13.87
C GLN A 210 13.97 19.00 -13.32
N ARG A 211 13.30 18.75 -12.19
CA ARG A 211 12.26 19.70 -11.67
C ARG A 211 12.26 19.94 -10.17
N GLY A 212 13.31 19.51 -9.46
CA GLY A 212 13.47 19.80 -8.03
C GLY A 212 12.57 18.98 -7.10
N LEU A 213 11.98 17.88 -7.56
CA LEU A 213 11.24 16.96 -6.70
C LEU A 213 12.15 15.81 -6.24
N LEU A 214 12.22 15.56 -4.93
CA LEU A 214 12.95 14.43 -4.38
C LEU A 214 12.04 13.19 -4.38
N PRO A 215 12.47 12.05 -4.97
CA PRO A 215 11.69 10.82 -4.90
C PRO A 215 11.68 10.30 -3.46
N LEU A 216 10.51 10.33 -2.82
CA LEU A 216 10.34 9.79 -1.47
C LEU A 216 10.12 8.27 -1.52
N SER A 217 10.90 7.54 -0.72
CA SER A 217 10.72 6.10 -0.54
C SER A 217 9.44 5.80 0.25
N ASN A 218 8.92 4.57 0.09
CA ASN A 218 7.76 4.11 0.87
C ASN A 218 7.99 4.18 2.39
N ALA A 219 9.22 3.96 2.86
CA ALA A 219 9.58 4.09 4.27
C ALA A 219 9.45 5.54 4.76
N GLN A 220 9.90 6.52 3.96
CA GLN A 220 9.72 7.95 4.27
C GLN A 220 8.25 8.35 4.24
N LEU A 221 7.48 7.89 3.25
CA LEU A 221 6.03 8.15 3.19
C LEU A 221 5.26 7.54 4.36
N GLN A 222 5.71 6.41 4.92
CA GLN A 222 5.15 5.84 6.13
C GLN A 222 5.57 6.62 7.38
N ALA A 223 6.84 7.03 7.47
CA ALA A 223 7.33 7.85 8.59
C ALA A 223 6.56 9.19 8.68
N LEU A 224 6.30 9.85 7.54
CA LEU A 224 5.53 11.08 7.49
C LEU A 224 4.08 10.92 7.94
N ASN A 225 3.53 9.71 7.83
CA ASN A 225 2.14 9.39 8.16
C ASN A 225 1.95 9.03 9.65
N LYS A 226 3.02 8.63 10.36
CA LYS A 226 2.91 8.13 11.74
C LYS A 226 2.39 9.23 12.67
N GLY A 227 1.14 9.07 13.13
CA GLY A 227 0.51 9.99 14.08
C GLY A 227 0.14 11.37 13.51
N SER A 228 0.27 11.58 12.20
CA SER A 228 -0.09 12.85 11.55
C SER A 228 -1.55 12.86 11.11
N ASN A 229 -2.26 13.95 11.39
CA ASN A 229 -3.52 14.23 10.71
C ASN A 229 -3.28 14.58 9.22
N CYS A 230 -4.33 14.52 8.41
CA CYS A 230 -4.27 14.78 6.95
C CYS A 230 -3.54 16.11 6.62
N VAL A 231 -3.84 17.18 7.34
CA VAL A 231 -3.21 18.50 7.14
C VAL A 231 -1.71 18.48 7.41
N ASN A 232 -1.28 17.86 8.50
CA ASN A 232 0.13 17.72 8.86
C ASN A 232 0.86 16.81 7.87
N PHE A 233 0.22 15.73 7.44
CA PHE A 233 0.77 14.83 6.43
C PHE A 233 1.04 15.56 5.11
N ILE A 234 0.03 16.25 4.55
CA ILE A 234 0.16 17.06 3.34
C ILE A 234 1.28 18.09 3.50
N GLY A 235 1.30 18.79 4.64
CA GLY A 235 2.28 19.83 4.92
C GLY A 235 3.72 19.32 5.05
N ASN A 236 3.92 18.11 5.57
CA ASN A 236 5.27 17.53 5.64
C ASN A 236 5.65 16.91 4.29
N LEU A 237 4.70 16.28 3.61
CA LEU A 237 4.90 15.71 2.27
C LEU A 237 5.44 16.76 1.29
N VAL A 238 4.83 17.94 1.24
CA VAL A 238 5.30 19.03 0.34
C VAL A 238 6.69 19.53 0.70
N LEU A 239 7.07 19.61 1.98
CA LEU A 239 8.37 20.15 2.36
C LEU A 239 9.48 19.13 2.13
N GLU A 240 9.23 17.85 2.41
CA GLU A 240 10.19 16.76 2.21
C GLU A 240 10.38 16.36 0.75
N SER A 241 9.38 16.64 -0.09
CA SER A 241 9.42 16.32 -1.51
C SER A 241 10.26 17.30 -2.33
N TYR A 242 10.84 18.34 -1.72
CA TYR A 242 11.73 19.29 -2.38
C TYR A 242 13.04 19.40 -1.61
N PRO A 243 14.15 19.78 -2.27
CA PRO A 243 15.41 20.04 -1.61
C PRO A 243 15.28 21.03 -0.46
N GLU A 244 16.10 20.85 0.57
CA GLU A 244 16.15 21.78 1.69
C GLU A 244 16.41 23.21 1.18
N GLY A 245 15.64 24.17 1.69
CA GLY A 245 15.73 25.56 1.26
C GLY A 245 15.12 25.87 -0.12
N TYR A 246 14.56 24.90 -0.84
CA TYR A 246 13.97 25.13 -2.17
C TYR A 246 12.95 26.27 -2.18
N PHE A 247 12.03 26.26 -1.21
CA PHE A 247 10.99 27.29 -1.07
C PHE A 247 11.48 28.61 -0.48
N LEU A 248 12.73 28.69 0.00
CA LEU A 248 13.34 29.92 0.53
C LEU A 248 13.91 30.79 -0.59
N VAL A 249 14.12 30.25 -1.78
CA VAL A 249 14.51 31.04 -2.96
C VAL A 249 13.34 31.95 -3.36
N LYS A 250 13.63 33.24 -3.60
CA LYS A 250 12.60 34.24 -3.93
C LYS A 250 11.67 33.80 -5.08
N GLY A 251 12.23 33.17 -6.12
CA GLY A 251 11.52 32.67 -7.30
C GLY A 251 10.67 31.40 -7.10
N ASN A 252 10.86 30.66 -6.00
CA ASN A 252 10.22 29.36 -5.75
C ASN A 252 9.09 29.48 -4.71
N SER A 253 8.12 30.35 -4.98
CA SER A 253 6.88 30.40 -4.19
C SER A 253 6.02 29.16 -4.43
N PHE A 254 4.99 28.90 -3.62
CA PHE A 254 4.06 27.80 -3.91
C PHE A 254 3.48 27.91 -5.33
N LYS A 255 3.12 29.12 -5.78
CA LYS A 255 2.52 29.37 -7.10
C LYS A 255 3.46 29.06 -8.27
N THR A 256 4.77 29.24 -8.07
CA THR A 256 5.78 29.13 -9.14
C THR A 256 6.62 27.86 -9.05
N GLY A 257 6.88 27.39 -7.83
CA GLY A 257 7.71 26.23 -7.51
C GLY A 257 6.92 24.91 -7.38
N VAL A 258 5.58 24.94 -7.37
CA VAL A 258 4.76 23.73 -7.40
C VAL A 258 3.93 23.68 -8.69
N PRO A 259 4.44 23.04 -9.75
CA PRO A 259 3.70 22.78 -10.98
C PRO A 259 2.44 21.93 -10.78
N SER A 260 1.48 22.07 -11.70
CA SER A 260 0.22 21.29 -11.70
C SER A 260 0.41 19.77 -11.71
N HIS A 261 1.41 19.26 -12.43
CA HIS A 261 1.71 17.83 -12.46
C HIS A 261 2.27 17.30 -11.14
N HIS A 262 3.05 18.11 -10.40
CA HIS A 262 3.45 17.76 -9.03
C HIS A 262 2.22 17.74 -8.12
N MET A 263 1.29 18.68 -8.31
CA MET A 263 0.04 18.72 -7.54
C MET A 263 -0.81 17.45 -7.76
N ALA A 264 -0.91 16.96 -8.99
CA ALA A 264 -1.60 15.69 -9.28
C ALA A 264 -0.95 14.51 -8.57
N ALA A 265 0.38 14.40 -8.60
CA ALA A 265 1.11 13.34 -7.91
C ALA A 265 0.92 13.38 -6.38
N PHE A 266 0.95 14.57 -5.78
CA PHE A 266 0.64 14.73 -4.36
C PHE A 266 -0.80 14.30 -4.05
N PHE A 267 -1.76 14.65 -4.90
CA PHE A 267 -3.16 14.25 -4.70
C PHE A 267 -3.31 12.73 -4.69
N GLU A 268 -2.69 12.04 -5.63
CA GLU A 268 -2.72 10.58 -5.71
C GLU A 268 -2.16 9.93 -4.42
N ILE A 269 -1.01 10.42 -3.94
CA ILE A 269 -0.40 9.93 -2.69
C ILE A 269 -1.32 10.19 -1.49
N VAL A 270 -1.90 11.38 -1.37
CA VAL A 270 -2.72 11.77 -0.22
C VAL A 270 -4.07 11.05 -0.24
N SER A 271 -4.73 10.98 -1.39
CA SER A 271 -6.03 10.34 -1.58
C SER A 271 -6.00 8.83 -1.35
N SER A 272 -4.85 8.18 -1.57
CA SER A 272 -4.66 6.77 -1.20
C SER A 272 -4.75 6.51 0.31
N LYS A 273 -4.56 7.53 1.15
CA LYS A 273 -4.53 7.43 2.62
C LYS A 273 -5.67 8.13 3.31
N TYR A 274 -6.18 9.22 2.73
CA TYR A 274 -7.16 10.09 3.36
C TYR A 274 -8.30 10.39 2.38
N THR A 275 -9.53 10.27 2.86
CA THR A 275 -10.75 10.61 2.11
C THR A 275 -11.31 11.98 2.49
N HIS A 276 -10.91 12.49 3.66
CA HIS A 276 -11.41 13.73 4.24
C HIS A 276 -10.27 14.59 4.77
N ILE A 277 -10.52 15.89 4.86
CA ILE A 277 -9.62 16.86 5.45
C ILE A 277 -10.33 17.63 6.55
N GLN A 278 -9.68 17.74 7.71
CA GLN A 278 -10.16 18.50 8.86
C GLN A 278 -9.12 19.54 9.23
N ARG A 279 -9.45 20.81 9.03
CA ARG A 279 -8.63 21.95 9.44
C ARG A 279 -9.09 22.41 10.83
N ARG A 280 -8.17 22.95 11.64
CA ARG A 280 -8.51 23.46 12.98
C ARG A 280 -9.57 24.56 12.84
N GLY A 281 -10.70 24.41 13.55
CA GLY A 281 -11.79 25.39 13.53
C GLY A 281 -12.68 25.34 12.28
N HIS A 282 -12.53 24.34 11.40
CA HIS A 282 -13.37 24.15 10.22
C HIS A 282 -14.07 22.79 10.24
N PRO A 283 -15.24 22.68 9.59
CA PRO A 283 -15.93 21.39 9.44
C PRO A 283 -15.09 20.41 8.62
N ILE A 284 -15.33 19.12 8.83
CA ILE A 284 -14.73 18.05 8.04
C ILE A 284 -15.25 18.16 6.61
N LYS A 285 -14.34 18.22 5.64
CA LYS A 285 -14.67 18.28 4.21
C LYS A 285 -14.10 17.06 3.47
N GLN A 286 -14.69 16.73 2.33
CA GLN A 286 -14.11 15.75 1.41
C GLN A 286 -12.76 16.26 0.89
N LEU A 287 -11.81 15.35 0.73
CA LEU A 287 -10.51 15.69 0.16
C LEU A 287 -10.64 16.01 -1.33
N THR A 288 -10.41 17.26 -1.71
CA THR A 288 -10.33 17.71 -3.09
C THR A 288 -8.93 18.28 -3.39
N MET A 289 -8.59 18.39 -4.67
CA MET A 289 -7.31 18.96 -5.09
C MET A 289 -7.18 20.43 -4.68
N GLU A 290 -8.28 21.17 -4.65
CA GLU A 290 -8.33 22.57 -4.17
C GLU A 290 -8.03 22.68 -2.68
N GLU A 291 -8.70 21.85 -1.86
CA GLU A 291 -8.50 21.83 -0.41
C GLU A 291 -7.06 21.44 -0.04
N MET A 292 -6.46 20.49 -0.76
CA MET A 292 -5.07 20.11 -0.60
C MET A 292 -4.11 21.24 -1.04
N SER A 293 -4.39 21.89 -2.16
CA SER A 293 -3.61 23.04 -2.67
C SER A 293 -3.57 24.17 -1.64
N ASP A 294 -4.69 24.49 -1.00
CA ASP A 294 -4.75 25.48 0.07
C ASP A 294 -3.89 25.10 1.28
N VAL A 295 -3.92 23.83 1.69
CA VAL A 295 -3.08 23.35 2.80
C VAL A 295 -1.60 23.47 2.46
N MET A 296 -1.19 23.05 1.27
CA MET A 296 0.21 23.16 0.84
C MET A 296 0.66 24.61 0.73
N ARG A 297 -0.18 25.48 0.14
CA ARG A 297 0.08 26.92 0.04
C ARG A 297 0.31 27.54 1.41
N ASN A 298 -0.56 27.25 2.37
CA ASN A 298 -0.45 27.75 3.73
C ASN A 298 0.81 27.23 4.43
N ARG A 299 1.14 25.96 4.22
CA ARG A 299 2.36 25.37 4.80
C ARG A 299 3.63 26.00 4.25
N VAL A 300 3.74 26.15 2.94
CA VAL A 300 4.90 26.79 2.28
C VAL A 300 5.01 28.26 2.70
N SER A 301 3.88 28.98 2.76
CA SER A 301 3.84 30.36 3.25
C SER A 301 4.34 30.49 4.69
N TRP A 302 3.86 29.61 5.58
CA TRP A 302 4.31 29.57 6.97
C TRP A 302 5.80 29.24 7.10
N TYR A 303 6.28 28.25 6.34
CA TYR A 303 7.70 27.87 6.29
C TYR A 303 8.59 29.04 5.85
N ARG A 304 8.18 29.78 4.81
CA ARG A 304 8.88 31.00 4.37
C ARG A 304 8.84 32.12 5.40
N LYS A 305 7.70 32.32 6.07
CA LYS A 305 7.56 33.34 7.12
C LYS A 305 8.46 33.04 8.31
N LYS A 306 8.54 31.78 8.74
CA LYS A 306 9.41 31.33 9.83
C LYS A 306 10.90 31.49 9.49
N ASN A 307 11.26 31.23 8.24
CA ASN A 307 12.63 31.28 7.75
C ASN A 307 12.93 32.54 6.91
N ARG A 308 12.23 33.65 7.17
CA ARG A 308 12.31 34.86 6.35
C ARG A 308 13.73 35.44 6.26
N HIS A 309 14.52 35.23 7.29
CA HIS A 309 15.92 35.65 7.41
C HIS A 309 16.88 34.86 6.50
N TRP A 310 16.44 33.74 5.91
CA TRP A 310 17.22 32.92 4.97
C TRP A 310 16.76 33.07 3.52
N ILE A 311 15.78 33.92 3.26
CA ILE A 311 15.29 34.17 1.90
C ILE A 311 16.34 35.01 1.17
N LYS A 312 17.06 34.37 0.26
CA LYS A 312 18.00 35.00 -0.68
C LYS A 312 17.28 35.36 -1.99
#